data_AF-A0A7W9CAQ6-F1
#
_entry.id   AF-A0A7W9CAQ6-F1
#
_cell.length_a   1.000
_cell.length_b   1.000
_cell.length_c   1.000
_cell.angle_alpha   90.00
_cell.angle_beta   90.00
_cell.angle_gamma   90.00
#
_symmetry.space_group_name_H-M   'P 1'
#
loop_
_entity.id
_entity.type
_entity.pdbx_description
1 polymer ?
#
loop_
_entity_poly.entity_id
_entity_poly.type
_entity_poly.pdbx_seq_one_letter_code
_entity_poly.pdbx_strand_id
1 'polypeptide(L)'
;MSSRDPRSPRPAGVSAVLATVMTAVGFFALSLFGLGALSVATDSDIISTPGLGQAPGIAGMIVAVAVYAGILSLALRVAEPRFRSVWTIAVGTALAHLLAVGITVLFETGEVVTPLAVMGGLITGGAEVVILVAAAIAGWAGVALRRTRASQPRWPWERDEPDAE
;
A
#
# COMPACT_ATOMS: atom_id res chain seq x y z
N MET A 1 5.13 -28.70 -35.19
CA MET A 1 3.99 -28.16 -34.41
C MET A 1 3.93 -28.84 -33.05
N SER A 2 4.61 -28.31 -32.04
CA SER A 2 4.58 -28.88 -30.69
C SER A 2 3.21 -28.63 -30.05
N SER A 3 2.48 -29.71 -29.78
CA SER A 3 1.20 -29.70 -29.08
C SER A 3 1.40 -29.16 -27.67
N ARG A 4 0.93 -27.94 -27.39
CA ARG A 4 0.85 -27.43 -26.01
C ARG A 4 0.10 -28.45 -25.15
N ASP A 5 0.79 -29.03 -24.18
CA ASP A 5 0.17 -29.91 -23.18
C ASP A 5 -0.90 -29.11 -22.41
N PRO A 6 -2.20 -29.47 -22.50
CA PRO A 6 -3.26 -28.79 -21.77
C PRO A 6 -3.14 -28.92 -20.24
N ARG A 7 -2.22 -29.77 -19.75
CA ARG A 7 -1.99 -30.01 -18.32
C ARG A 7 -0.79 -29.26 -17.73
N SER A 8 -0.01 -28.54 -18.53
CA SER A 8 1.08 -27.73 -17.96
C SER A 8 0.48 -26.71 -16.98
N PRO A 9 0.92 -26.66 -15.70
CA PRO A 9 0.46 -25.64 -14.77
C PRO A 9 0.69 -24.27 -15.39
N ARG A 10 -0.38 -23.51 -15.61
CA ARG A 10 -0.28 -22.16 -16.17
C ARG A 10 0.69 -21.34 -15.32
N PRO A 11 1.59 -20.53 -15.90
CA PRO A 11 2.53 -19.75 -15.13
C PRO A 11 1.77 -18.93 -14.09
N ALA A 12 2.01 -19.20 -12.81
CA ALA A 12 1.54 -18.34 -11.75
C ALA A 12 2.24 -16.99 -11.99
N GLY A 13 1.48 -15.88 -12.01
CA GLY A 13 2.10 -14.55 -11.96
C GLY A 13 2.96 -14.38 -10.70
N VAL A 14 3.39 -13.16 -10.40
CA VAL A 14 4.14 -12.87 -9.16
C VAL A 14 3.43 -13.50 -7.95
N SER A 15 4.20 -14.21 -7.12
CA SER A 15 3.65 -14.89 -5.95
C SER A 15 2.92 -13.90 -5.05
N ALA A 16 1.85 -14.35 -4.40
CA ALA A 16 1.03 -13.48 -3.54
C ALA A 16 1.88 -12.75 -2.49
N VAL A 17 2.84 -13.47 -1.89
CA VAL A 17 3.75 -12.96 -0.88
C VAL A 17 4.67 -11.88 -1.46
N LEU A 18 5.29 -12.15 -2.61
CA LEU A 18 6.20 -11.19 -3.24
C LEU A 18 5.47 -9.92 -3.68
N ALA A 19 4.27 -10.05 -4.25
CA ALA A 19 3.43 -8.92 -4.61
C ALA A 19 3.03 -8.07 -3.38
N THR A 20 2.67 -8.71 -2.27
CA THR A 20 2.40 -8.00 -1.00
C THR A 20 3.64 -7.25 -0.53
N VAL A 21 4.80 -7.91 -0.42
CA VAL A 21 6.03 -7.28 0.10
C VAL A 21 6.44 -6.09 -0.77
N MET A 22 6.53 -6.29 -2.08
CA MET A 22 6.97 -5.24 -3.01
C MET A 22 6.07 -4.01 -2.96
N THR A 23 4.75 -4.23 -2.91
CA THR A 23 3.80 -3.12 -2.87
C THR A 23 3.62 -2.52 -1.49
N ALA A 24 3.89 -3.25 -0.41
CA ALA A 24 3.96 -2.67 0.93
C ALA A 24 5.16 -1.71 1.06
N VAL A 25 6.32 -2.10 0.50
CA VAL A 25 7.48 -1.20 0.40
C VAL A 25 7.16 0.01 -0.49
N GLY A 26 6.52 -0.21 -1.63
CA GLY A 26 6.07 0.88 -2.51
C GLY A 26 5.08 1.83 -1.84
N PHE A 27 4.10 1.29 -1.11
CA PHE A 27 3.15 2.07 -0.31
C PHE A 27 3.88 2.93 0.73
N PHE A 28 4.78 2.33 1.50
CA PHE A 28 5.56 3.04 2.51
C PHE A 28 6.40 4.16 1.89
N ALA A 29 7.11 3.87 0.80
CA ALA A 29 7.92 4.86 0.08
C ALA A 29 7.08 6.01 -0.50
N LEU A 30 5.95 5.70 -1.15
CA LEU A 30 5.02 6.70 -1.67
C LEU A 30 4.41 7.56 -0.57
N SER A 31 4.14 6.97 0.59
CA SER A 31 3.60 7.70 1.75
C SER A 31 4.64 8.67 2.30
N LEU A 32 5.87 8.22 2.55
CA LEU A 32 6.95 9.11 3.02
C LEU A 32 7.23 10.23 2.02
N PHE A 33 7.32 9.90 0.73
CA PHE A 33 7.52 10.89 -0.32
C PHE A 33 6.37 11.88 -0.38
N GLY A 34 5.12 11.41 -0.37
CA GLY A 34 3.94 12.26 -0.45
C GLY A 34 3.75 13.14 0.77
N LEU A 35 3.98 12.61 1.98
CA LEU A 35 3.93 13.40 3.22
C LEU A 35 5.04 14.45 3.24
N GLY A 36 6.25 14.09 2.80
CA GLY A 36 7.35 15.04 2.68
C GLY A 36 7.08 16.14 1.65
N ALA A 37 6.55 15.78 0.48
CA ALA A 37 6.16 16.73 -0.55
C ALA A 37 5.03 17.66 -0.07
N LEU A 38 4.05 17.13 0.67
CA LEU A 38 2.99 17.90 1.28
C LEU A 38 3.56 18.90 2.29
N SER A 39 4.44 18.45 3.19
CA SER A 39 5.07 19.31 4.21
C SER A 39 5.87 20.45 3.57
N VAL A 40 6.65 20.18 2.52
CA VAL A 40 7.37 21.22 1.76
C VAL A 40 6.41 22.18 1.07
N ALA A 41 5.31 21.68 0.52
CA ALA A 41 4.34 22.51 -0.21
C ALA A 41 3.51 23.41 0.71
N THR A 42 3.24 22.95 1.94
CA THR A 42 2.43 23.69 2.93
C THR A 42 3.25 24.45 3.96
N ASP A 43 4.58 24.29 3.94
CA ASP A 43 5.52 24.82 4.94
C ASP A 43 5.07 24.51 6.37
N SER A 44 4.57 23.28 6.58
CA SER A 44 3.95 22.86 7.84
C SER A 44 4.29 21.43 8.19
N ASP A 45 4.39 21.16 9.49
CA ASP A 45 4.53 19.79 10.00
C ASP A 45 3.20 19.03 9.89
N ILE A 46 3.28 17.76 9.49
CA ILE A 46 2.09 16.90 9.37
C ILE A 46 1.36 16.77 10.72
N ILE A 47 2.11 16.75 11.82
CA ILE A 47 1.58 16.80 13.18
C ILE A 47 2.20 18.02 13.86
N SER A 48 1.54 19.16 13.73
CA SER A 48 2.01 20.46 14.26
C SER A 48 1.61 20.73 15.72
N THR A 49 1.08 19.74 16.45
CA THR A 49 0.53 19.98 17.80
C THR A 49 1.66 20.10 18.81
N PRO A 50 1.79 21.23 19.52
CA PRO A 50 2.86 21.43 20.50
C PRO A 50 2.81 20.37 21.60
N GLY A 51 3.97 19.80 21.94
CA GLY A 51 4.10 18.80 23.01
C GLY A 51 3.87 17.34 22.58
N LEU A 52 3.45 17.10 21.33
CA LEU A 52 3.42 15.75 20.76
C LEU A 52 4.77 15.38 20.15
N GLY A 53 5.24 14.16 20.43
CA GLY A 53 6.45 13.62 19.84
C GLY A 53 6.22 13.02 18.46
N GLN A 54 7.20 12.27 17.96
CA GLN A 54 7.10 11.51 16.70
C GLN A 54 6.29 10.21 16.83
N ALA A 55 6.03 9.76 18.05
CA ALA A 55 5.43 8.47 18.34
C ALA A 55 4.06 8.25 17.68
N PRO A 56 3.12 9.23 17.65
CA PRO A 56 1.85 9.05 16.95
C PRO A 56 2.02 8.81 15.45
N GLY A 57 2.93 9.53 14.79
CA GLY A 57 3.21 9.34 13.37
C GLY A 57 3.86 7.99 13.06
N ILE A 58 4.81 7.55 13.90
CA ILE A 58 5.46 6.24 13.77
C ILE A 58 4.45 5.11 13.96
N ALA A 59 3.64 5.18 15.03
CA ALA A 59 2.61 4.18 15.33
C ALA A 59 1.56 4.11 14.22
N GLY A 60 1.07 5.28 13.77
CA GLY A 60 0.16 5.42 12.64
C GLY A 60 0.68 4.71 11.39
N MET A 61 1.92 4.98 11.01
CA MET A 61 2.54 4.39 9.82
C MET A 61 2.75 2.88 9.93
N ILE A 62 3.21 2.38 11.09
CA ILE A 62 3.38 0.93 11.32
C ILE A 62 2.04 0.21 11.16
N VAL A 63 0.98 0.74 11.78
CA VAL A 63 -0.36 0.15 11.68
C VAL A 63 -0.88 0.24 10.24
N ALA A 64 -0.69 1.36 9.54
CA ALA A 64 -1.09 1.52 8.15
C ALA A 64 -0.45 0.46 7.24
N VAL A 65 0.87 0.26 7.36
CA VAL A 65 1.62 -0.76 6.59
C VAL A 65 1.12 -2.17 6.90
N ALA A 66 0.93 -2.49 8.18
CA ALA A 66 0.44 -3.81 8.60
C ALA A 66 -0.97 -4.10 8.06
N VAL A 67 -1.88 -3.13 8.17
CA VAL A 67 -3.26 -3.25 7.66
C VAL A 67 -3.28 -3.33 6.14
N TYR A 68 -2.50 -2.49 5.44
CA TYR A 68 -2.34 -2.57 3.99
C TYR A 68 -1.89 -3.96 3.55
N ALA A 69 -0.81 -4.48 4.13
CA ALA A 69 -0.28 -5.80 3.80
C ALA A 69 -1.27 -6.92 4.14
N GLY A 70 -1.99 -6.81 5.27
CA GLY A 70 -3.00 -7.76 5.68
C GLY A 70 -4.19 -7.85 4.71
N ILE A 71 -4.84 -6.72 4.43
CA ILE A 71 -5.99 -6.66 3.52
C ILE A 71 -5.58 -7.09 2.11
N LEU A 72 -4.44 -6.60 1.60
CA LEU A 72 -3.96 -7.00 0.28
C LEU A 72 -3.66 -8.50 0.21
N SER A 73 -2.99 -9.07 1.22
CA SER A 73 -2.69 -10.51 1.25
C SER A 73 -3.95 -11.36 1.20
N LEU A 74 -5.00 -10.96 1.93
CA LEU A 74 -6.31 -11.63 1.90
C LEU A 74 -6.97 -11.49 0.53
N ALA A 75 -7.01 -10.27 -0.03
CA ALA A 75 -7.59 -10.00 -1.33
C ALA A 75 -6.89 -10.78 -2.46
N LEU A 76 -5.56 -10.89 -2.38
CA LEU A 76 -4.79 -11.65 -3.34
C LEU A 76 -5.07 -13.15 -3.20
N ARG A 77 -5.23 -13.73 -2.00
CA ARG A 77 -5.47 -15.18 -1.83
C ARG A 77 -6.73 -15.71 -2.54
N VAL A 78 -7.68 -14.84 -2.89
CA VAL A 78 -8.86 -15.19 -3.71
C VAL A 78 -8.47 -15.53 -5.15
N ALA A 79 -9.15 -16.51 -5.76
CA ALA A 79 -8.83 -17.04 -7.11
C ALA A 79 -8.80 -15.97 -8.22
N GLU A 80 -9.65 -14.93 -8.11
CA GLU A 80 -9.70 -13.79 -9.04
C GLU A 80 -9.69 -12.46 -8.27
N PRO A 81 -8.52 -11.86 -8.03
CA PRO A 81 -8.44 -10.55 -7.37
C PRO A 81 -9.09 -9.48 -8.25
N ARG A 82 -10.10 -8.79 -7.70
CA ARG A 82 -10.88 -7.75 -8.39
C ARG A 82 -10.30 -6.37 -8.08
N PHE A 83 -10.19 -5.50 -9.08
CA PHE A 83 -9.75 -4.10 -8.85
C PHE A 83 -10.63 -3.34 -7.85
N ARG A 84 -11.88 -3.77 -7.63
CA ARG A 84 -12.75 -3.20 -6.61
C ARG A 84 -12.19 -3.36 -5.18
N SER A 85 -11.33 -4.35 -4.91
CA SER A 85 -10.70 -4.51 -3.59
C SER A 85 -9.72 -3.37 -3.26
N VAL A 86 -9.22 -2.64 -4.26
CA VAL A 86 -8.32 -1.50 -4.07
C VAL A 86 -8.98 -0.42 -3.22
N TRP A 87 -10.29 -0.17 -3.40
CA TRP A 87 -11.02 0.78 -2.56
C TRP A 87 -11.08 0.35 -1.10
N THR A 88 -11.35 -0.93 -0.84
CA THR A 88 -11.37 -1.47 0.51
C THR A 88 -9.98 -1.41 1.16
N ILE A 89 -8.92 -1.71 0.40
CA ILE A 89 -7.53 -1.59 0.87
C ILE A 89 -7.22 -0.14 1.21
N ALA A 90 -7.42 0.79 0.27
CA ALA A 90 -7.05 2.19 0.44
C ALA A 90 -7.81 2.87 1.60
N VAL A 91 -9.14 2.70 1.64
CA VAL A 91 -9.97 3.27 2.71
C VAL A 91 -9.67 2.59 4.05
N GLY A 92 -9.52 1.27 4.08
CA GLY A 92 -9.16 0.54 5.29
C GLY A 92 -7.81 0.95 5.86
N THR A 93 -6.81 1.14 5.00
CA THR A 93 -5.46 1.60 5.39
C THR A 93 -5.48 3.03 5.91
N ALA A 94 -6.15 3.97 5.23
CA ALA A 94 -6.26 5.36 5.70
C ALA A 94 -7.00 5.45 7.05
N LEU A 95 -8.13 4.75 7.20
CA LEU A 95 -8.86 4.70 8.48
C LEU A 95 -8.00 4.09 9.60
N ALA A 96 -7.24 3.03 9.29
CA ALA A 96 -6.35 2.41 10.28
C ALA A 96 -5.21 3.34 10.69
N HIS A 97 -4.62 4.07 9.74
CA HIS A 97 -3.62 5.10 10.02
C HIS A 97 -4.19 6.17 10.96
N LEU A 98 -5.32 6.76 10.58
CA LEU A 98 -6.00 7.81 11.33
C LEU A 98 -6.33 7.38 12.76
N LEU A 99 -6.94 6.20 12.91
CA LEU A 99 -7.29 5.65 14.22
C LEU A 99 -6.06 5.33 15.06
N ALA A 100 -5.00 4.79 14.46
CA ALA A 100 -3.77 4.49 15.18
C ALA A 100 -3.11 5.76 15.71
N VAL A 101 -3.02 6.82 14.90
CA VAL A 101 -2.54 8.13 15.37
C VAL A 101 -3.40 8.63 16.53
N GLY A 102 -4.73 8.67 16.36
CA GLY A 102 -5.65 9.16 17.39
C GLY A 102 -5.53 8.37 18.71
N ILE A 103 -5.44 7.04 18.62
CA ILE A 103 -5.27 6.16 19.79
C ILE A 103 -3.92 6.43 20.47
N THR A 104 -2.83 6.59 19.72
CA THR A 104 -1.52 6.90 20.31
C THR A 104 -1.53 8.27 21.01
N VAL A 105 -2.12 9.30 20.39
CA VAL A 105 -2.27 10.62 21.03
C VAL A 105 -3.14 10.53 22.29
N LEU A 106 -4.19 9.71 22.28
CA LEU A 106 -5.05 9.51 23.45
C LEU A 106 -4.26 8.90 24.62
N PHE A 107 -3.40 7.92 24.34
CA PHE A 107 -2.54 7.32 25.35
C PHE A 107 -1.47 8.28 25.86
N GLU A 108 -0.93 9.15 25.00
CA GLU A 108 0.08 10.14 25.40
C GLU A 108 -0.48 11.29 26.24
N THR A 109 -1.68 11.76 25.90
CA THR A 109 -2.27 12.96 26.51
C THR A 109 -3.25 12.64 27.64
N GLY A 110 -3.89 11.47 27.63
CA GLY A 110 -4.95 11.10 28.56
C GLY A 110 -6.29 11.84 28.34
N GLU A 111 -6.41 12.64 27.28
CA GLU A 111 -7.57 13.48 26.99
C GLU A 111 -8.16 13.18 25.60
N VAL A 112 -9.48 13.34 25.43
CA VAL A 112 -10.19 12.96 24.20
C VAL A 112 -10.19 14.08 23.13
N VAL A 113 -10.04 15.34 23.55
CA VAL A 113 -10.13 16.50 22.65
C VAL A 113 -8.92 16.57 21.71
N THR A 114 -7.71 16.37 22.24
CA THR A 114 -6.46 16.46 21.47
C THR A 114 -6.37 15.44 20.35
N PRO A 115 -6.67 14.14 20.56
CA PRO A 115 -6.75 13.14 19.48
C PRO A 115 -7.72 13.52 18.36
N LEU A 116 -8.92 14.02 18.71
CA LEU A 116 -9.92 14.42 17.73
C LEU A 116 -9.45 15.62 16.90
N ALA A 117 -8.80 16.59 17.54
CA ALA A 117 -8.21 17.73 16.86
C ALA A 117 -7.08 17.31 15.90
N VAL A 118 -6.19 16.41 16.34
CA VAL A 118 -5.11 15.86 15.50
C VAL A 118 -5.67 15.10 14.30
N MET A 119 -6.63 14.18 14.52
CA MET A 119 -7.28 13.44 13.45
C MET A 119 -7.98 14.38 12.46
N GLY A 120 -8.68 15.40 12.96
CA GLY A 120 -9.29 16.44 12.13
C GLY A 120 -8.27 17.19 11.29
N GLY A 121 -7.14 17.57 11.89
CA GLY A 121 -6.02 18.24 11.22
C GLY A 121 -5.37 17.38 10.13
N LEU A 122 -5.25 16.06 10.33
CA LEU A 122 -4.72 15.17 9.29
C LEU A 122 -5.65 15.06 8.07
N ILE A 123 -6.96 15.12 8.31
CA ILE A 123 -7.97 15.11 7.23
C ILE A 123 -7.95 16.44 6.48
N THR A 124 -8.05 17.56 7.18
CA THR A 124 -8.13 18.89 6.56
C THR A 124 -6.80 19.35 5.97
N GLY A 125 -5.68 18.93 6.56
CA GLY A 125 -4.32 19.17 6.07
C GLY A 125 -3.91 18.28 4.90
N GLY A 126 -4.75 17.32 4.49
CA GLY A 126 -4.52 16.48 3.31
C GLY A 126 -3.56 15.30 3.53
N ALA A 127 -3.01 15.11 4.72
CA ALA A 127 -2.15 13.97 5.03
C ALA A 127 -2.87 12.62 4.82
N GLU A 128 -4.13 12.51 5.27
CA GLU A 128 -4.93 11.29 5.02
C GLU A 128 -5.24 11.07 3.54
N VAL A 129 -5.37 12.14 2.76
CA VAL A 129 -5.56 12.04 1.30
C VAL A 129 -4.31 11.43 0.67
N VAL A 130 -3.12 11.82 1.12
CA VAL A 130 -1.86 11.24 0.64
C VAL A 130 -1.77 9.75 0.96
N ILE A 131 -2.07 9.33 2.20
CA ILE A 131 -2.06 7.92 2.60
C ILE A 131 -3.06 7.11 1.75
N LEU A 132 -4.27 7.64 1.56
CA LEU A 132 -5.31 7.01 0.75
C LEU A 132 -4.86 6.82 -0.70
N VAL A 133 -4.28 7.86 -1.32
CA VAL A 133 -3.80 7.82 -2.71
C VAL A 133 -2.61 6.88 -2.85
N ALA A 134 -1.66 6.92 -1.93
CA ALA A 134 -0.51 6.01 -1.92
C ALA A 134 -0.96 4.55 -1.82
N ALA A 135 -1.90 4.25 -0.92
CA ALA A 135 -2.46 2.91 -0.75
C ALA A 135 -3.25 2.46 -2.00
N ALA A 136 -3.97 3.37 -2.65
CA ALA A 136 -4.70 3.07 -3.89
C ALA A 136 -3.74 2.72 -5.04
N ILE A 137 -2.68 3.51 -5.25
CA ILE A 137 -1.67 3.27 -6.28
C ILE A 137 -0.94 1.95 -6.03
N ALA A 138 -0.46 1.73 -4.81
CA ALA A 138 0.26 0.52 -4.45
C ALA A 138 -0.64 -0.72 -4.52
N GLY A 139 -1.88 -0.61 -4.01
CA GLY A 139 -2.85 -1.70 -4.02
C GLY A 139 -3.27 -2.08 -5.43
N TRP A 140 -3.46 -1.08 -6.31
CA TRP A 140 -3.70 -1.31 -7.73
C TRP A 140 -2.53 -2.05 -8.40
N ALA A 141 -1.30 -1.62 -8.13
CA ALA A 141 -0.10 -2.31 -8.63
C ALA A 141 -0.03 -3.77 -8.14
N GLY A 142 -0.38 -4.03 -6.87
CA GLY A 142 -0.41 -5.38 -6.31
C GLY A 142 -1.42 -6.30 -6.99
N VAL A 143 -2.63 -5.79 -7.23
CA VAL A 143 -3.65 -6.49 -8.00
C VAL A 143 -3.21 -6.70 -9.45
N ALA A 144 -2.59 -5.69 -10.07
CA ALA A 144 -2.09 -5.76 -11.44
C ALA A 144 -1.01 -6.85 -11.59
N LEU A 145 0.02 -6.88 -10.73
CA LEU A 145 1.09 -7.89 -10.78
C LEU A 145 0.58 -9.32 -10.77
N ARG A 146 -0.49 -9.57 -10.02
CA ARG A 146 -1.11 -10.90 -9.94
C ARG A 146 -2.05 -11.17 -11.12
N ARG A 147 -2.79 -10.16 -11.58
CA ARG A 147 -3.81 -10.32 -12.63
C ARG A 147 -3.22 -10.34 -14.04
N THR A 148 -2.23 -9.50 -14.33
CA THR A 148 -1.69 -9.33 -15.69
C THR A 148 -0.75 -10.45 -16.10
N ARG A 149 -0.41 -11.37 -15.18
CA ARG A 149 0.52 -12.50 -15.42
C ARG A 149 1.76 -12.02 -16.17
N ALA A 150 2.34 -10.90 -15.71
CA ALA A 150 3.56 -10.37 -16.28
C ALA A 150 4.59 -11.51 -16.30
N SER A 151 4.88 -12.03 -17.49
CA SER A 151 5.87 -13.06 -17.69
C SER A 151 7.23 -12.46 -17.36
N GLN A 152 8.16 -13.29 -16.89
CA GLN A 152 9.56 -12.89 -16.81
C GLN A 152 9.95 -12.24 -18.15
N PRO A 153 10.45 -10.99 -18.16
CA PRO A 153 10.83 -10.33 -19.38
C PRO A 153 11.94 -11.16 -20.02
N ARG A 154 11.61 -11.84 -21.13
CA ARG A 154 12.57 -12.62 -21.90
C ARG A 154 13.15 -11.73 -22.98
N TRP A 155 14.46 -11.57 -22.96
CA TRP A 155 15.13 -10.80 -23.98
C TRP A 155 15.18 -11.56 -25.32
N PRO A 156 15.25 -10.87 -26.46
CA PRO A 156 15.25 -11.52 -27.78
C PRO A 156 16.31 -12.60 -27.95
N TRP A 157 17.46 -12.47 -27.28
CA TRP A 157 18.57 -13.44 -27.30
C TRP A 157 18.38 -14.63 -26.34
N GLU A 158 17.35 -14.64 -25.49
CA GLU A 158 17.00 -15.77 -24.61
C GLU A 158 15.96 -16.71 -25.24
N ARG A 159 15.61 -16.47 -26.51
CA ARG A 159 14.77 -17.36 -27.30
C ARG A 159 15.74 -18.27 -28.05
N ASP A 160 15.88 -19.50 -27.57
CA ASP A 160 16.65 -20.51 -28.29
C ASP A 160 16.07 -20.65 -29.71
N GLU A 161 17.00 -20.75 -30.65
CA GLU A 161 16.84 -20.66 -32.10
C GLU A 161 15.73 -21.57 -32.65
N PRO A 162 15.12 -21.21 -33.80
CA PRO A 162 14.11 -22.04 -34.44
C PRO A 162 14.68 -23.44 -34.71
N ASP A 163 14.02 -24.46 -34.17
CA ASP A 163 14.24 -25.86 -34.54
C ASP A 163 14.29 -25.94 -36.07
N ALA A 164 15.49 -26.22 -36.60
CA ALA A 164 15.71 -26.44 -38.01
C ALA A 164 14.89 -27.65 -38.50
N GLU A 165 14.41 -27.55 -39.74
CA GLU A 165 13.52 -28.48 -40.47
C GLU A 165 13.82 -29.98 -40.30
#